data_AF-A0A0A1ZGC8-F1
#
_entry.id   AF-A0A0A1ZGC8-F1
#
_cell.length_a   1.000
_cell.length_b   1.000
_cell.length_c   1.000
_cell.angle_alpha   90.00
_cell.angle_beta   90.00
_cell.angle_gamma   90.00
#
_symmetry.space_group_name_H-M   'P 1'
#
loop_
_entity.id
_entity.type
_entity.pdbx_description
1 polymer ?
#
loop_
_entity_poly.entity_id
_entity_poly.type
_entity_poly.pdbx_seq_one_letter_code
_entity_poly.pdbx_strand_id
1 'polypeptide(L)'
;MEPELAFKNNKPTFLEFYAEWCEVCKEMAPEVSALKEKYEKDVNFVFLNVDNQKWGNYILKFGVNGIPQVNLFDRESNLKSTFIGKQDDSTIRKALADLEKEVESKEEIFNPEFSTIKVNKNNEINPRSHG
;
A
#
# COMPACT_ATOMS: atom_id res chain seq x y z
N MET A 1 7.68 3.39 12.08
CA MET A 1 8.24 2.26 11.32
C MET A 1 9.06 2.80 10.15
N GLU A 2 10.16 2.16 9.77
CA GLU A 2 10.95 2.54 8.58
C GLU A 2 10.20 2.12 7.30
N PRO A 3 10.15 2.95 6.23
CA PRO A 3 9.41 2.63 5.00
C PRO A 3 9.82 1.31 4.35
N GLU A 4 11.10 0.98 4.37
CA GLU A 4 11.62 -0.25 3.77
C GLU A 4 11.07 -1.51 4.44
N LEU A 5 10.79 -1.46 5.74
CA LEU A 5 10.19 -2.57 6.47
C LEU A 5 8.69 -2.68 6.17
N ALA A 6 8.01 -1.53 6.03
CA ALA A 6 6.59 -1.49 5.68
C ALA A 6 6.33 -2.12 4.31
N PHE A 7 7.18 -1.86 3.32
CA PHE A 7 7.01 -2.40 1.96
C PHE A 7 7.47 -3.86 1.78
N LYS A 8 7.96 -4.52 2.84
CA LYS A 8 8.48 -5.90 2.76
C LYS A 8 7.70 -6.92 3.57
N ASN A 9 6.66 -6.50 4.31
CA ASN A 9 5.96 -7.36 5.27
C ASN A 9 4.54 -7.78 4.83
N ASN A 10 4.21 -7.64 3.54
CA ASN A 10 2.94 -8.04 2.94
C ASN A 10 1.68 -7.42 3.59
N LYS A 11 1.81 -6.25 4.22
CA LYS A 11 0.68 -5.47 4.73
C LYS A 11 0.45 -4.21 3.90
N PRO A 12 -0.81 -3.75 3.75
CA PRO A 12 -1.07 -2.42 3.22
C PRO A 12 -0.35 -1.37 4.06
N THR A 13 0.00 -0.24 3.44
CA THR A 13 0.75 0.81 4.11
C THR A 13 0.06 2.16 3.98
N PHE A 14 -0.23 2.78 5.12
CA PHE A 14 -0.54 4.19 5.28
C PHE A 14 0.78 4.95 5.48
N LEU A 15 1.14 5.83 4.56
CA LEU A 15 2.36 6.64 4.63
C LEU A 15 2.01 8.13 4.58
N GLU A 16 2.26 8.85 5.65
CA GLU A 16 2.01 10.28 5.75
C GLU A 16 3.31 11.09 5.75
N PHE A 17 3.36 12.13 4.93
CA PHE A 17 4.34 13.20 5.00
C PHE A 17 3.78 14.38 5.79
N TYR A 18 4.51 14.81 6.82
CA TYR A 18 4.07 15.85 7.75
C TYR A 18 5.23 16.76 8.18
N ALA A 19 4.95 17.80 8.95
CA ALA A 19 5.94 18.61 9.65
C ALA A 19 5.40 19.13 10.99
N GLU A 20 6.29 19.50 11.91
CA GLU A 20 5.91 20.07 13.22
C GLU A 20 5.34 21.50 13.10
N TRP A 21 5.74 22.23 12.06
CA TRP A 21 5.23 23.58 11.78
C TRP A 21 3.89 23.57 11.02
N CYS A 22 3.41 22.40 10.60
CA CYS A 22 2.20 22.25 9.80
C CYS A 22 0.95 22.16 10.71
N GLU A 23 0.18 23.24 10.78
CA GLU A 23 -1.03 23.27 11.62
C GLU A 23 -2.10 22.28 11.14
N VAL A 24 -2.29 22.16 9.83
CA VAL A 24 -3.24 21.19 9.25
C VAL A 24 -2.87 19.75 9.60
N CYS A 25 -1.57 19.44 9.68
CA CYS A 25 -1.09 18.12 10.09
C CYS A 25 -1.44 17.86 11.56
N LYS A 26 -1.30 18.86 12.44
CA LYS A 26 -1.70 18.75 13.85
C LYS A 26 -3.20 18.58 14.02
N GLU A 27 -4.00 19.28 13.21
CA GLU A 27 -5.46 19.09 13.22
C GLU A 27 -5.86 17.66 12.85
N MET A 28 -5.15 17.03 11.91
CA MET A 28 -5.44 15.67 11.43
C MET A 28 -4.88 14.57 12.36
N ALA A 29 -3.85 14.90 13.15
CA ALA A 29 -3.13 13.93 13.99
C ALA A 29 -3.99 13.12 14.98
N PRO A 30 -5.00 13.69 15.68
CA PRO A 30 -5.87 12.92 16.57
C PRO A 30 -6.66 11.84 15.83
N GLU A 31 -7.21 12.16 14.66
CA GLU A 31 -7.97 11.21 13.84
C GLU A 31 -7.06 10.11 13.30
N VAL A 32 -5.89 10.48 12.78
CA VAL A 32 -4.89 9.51 12.29
C VAL A 32 -4.37 8.61 13.41
N SER A 33 -4.24 9.13 14.64
CA SER A 33 -3.86 8.33 15.80
C SER A 33 -4.95 7.29 16.14
N ALA A 34 -6.22 7.67 16.12
CA ALA A 34 -7.33 6.75 16.33
C ALA A 34 -7.44 5.68 15.22
N LEU A 35 -7.12 6.04 13.97
CA LEU A 35 -7.01 5.09 12.87
C LEU A 35 -5.88 4.09 13.10
N LYS A 36 -4.70 4.59 13.48
CA LYS A 36 -3.56 3.74 13.79
C LYS A 36 -3.90 2.74 14.89
N GLU A 37 -4.44 3.18 16.02
CA GLU A 37 -4.81 2.27 17.13
C GLU A 37 -5.78 1.16 16.67
N LYS A 38 -6.69 1.48 15.75
CA LYS A 38 -7.65 0.52 15.24
C LYS A 38 -7.05 -0.47 14.23
N TYR A 39 -6.17 -0.01 13.35
CA TYR A 39 -5.73 -0.77 12.17
C TYR A 39 -4.26 -1.20 12.20
N GLU A 40 -3.45 -0.81 13.18
CA GLU A 40 -1.99 -1.08 13.19
C GLU A 40 -1.60 -2.57 13.21
N LYS A 41 -2.54 -3.45 13.54
CA LYS A 41 -2.34 -4.90 13.44
C LYS A 41 -2.33 -5.38 11.99
N ASP A 42 -3.09 -4.74 11.12
CA ASP A 42 -3.34 -5.18 9.75
C ASP A 42 -2.71 -4.26 8.70
N VAL A 43 -2.50 -2.98 9.05
CA VAL A 43 -1.96 -1.93 8.19
C VAL A 43 -0.71 -1.31 8.82
N ASN A 44 0.34 -1.10 8.03
CA ASN A 44 1.51 -0.35 8.47
C ASN A 44 1.19 1.15 8.50
N PHE A 45 1.55 1.83 9.58
CA PHE A 45 1.52 3.29 9.67
C PHE A 45 2.94 3.86 9.70
N VAL A 46 3.26 4.69 8.70
CA VAL A 46 4.57 5.31 8.50
C VAL A 46 4.39 6.82 8.42
N PHE A 47 5.17 7.55 9.21
CA PHE A 47 5.13 9.02 9.29
C PHE A 47 6.51 9.57 8.97
N LEU A 48 6.61 10.37 7.92
CA LEU A 48 7.85 10.95 7.44
C LEU A 48 7.82 12.46 7.59
N ASN A 49 8.63 12.97 8.51
CA ASN A 49 8.79 14.40 8.70
C ASN A 49 9.59 14.99 7.53
N VAL A 50 9.01 15.95 6.80
CA VAL A 50 9.64 16.51 5.58
C VAL A 50 10.91 17.33 5.86
N ASP A 51 11.11 17.80 7.09
CA ASP A 51 12.32 18.51 7.49
C ASP A 51 13.51 17.56 7.72
N ASN A 52 13.24 16.25 7.82
CA ASN A 52 14.29 15.24 8.00
C ASN A 52 14.87 14.81 6.64
N GLN A 53 16.10 15.25 6.39
CA GLN A 53 16.84 15.00 5.14
C GLN A 53 16.98 13.51 4.77
N LYS A 54 16.91 12.60 5.75
CA LYS A 54 16.91 11.13 5.51
C LYS A 54 15.79 10.72 4.54
N TRP A 55 14.68 11.45 4.52
CA TRP A 55 13.51 11.15 3.71
C TRP A 55 13.48 11.87 2.35
N GLY A 56 14.52 12.63 2.00
CA GLY A 56 14.56 13.39 0.74
C GLY A 56 14.25 12.54 -0.51
N ASN A 57 14.77 11.31 -0.58
CA ASN A 57 14.47 10.40 -1.69
C ASN A 57 12.99 10.00 -1.75
N TYR A 58 12.32 9.83 -0.62
CA TYR A 58 10.89 9.50 -0.57
C TYR A 58 10.01 10.71 -0.92
N ILE A 59 10.38 11.89 -0.43
CA ILE A 59 9.74 13.18 -0.76
C ILE A 59 9.76 13.40 -2.27
N LEU A 60 10.93 13.22 -2.90
CA LEU A 60 11.08 13.33 -4.36
C LEU A 60 10.32 12.22 -5.11
N LYS A 61 10.48 10.96 -4.68
CA LYS A 61 9.84 9.80 -5.33
C LYS A 61 8.32 9.93 -5.40
N PHE A 62 7.70 10.47 -4.35
CA PHE A 62 6.25 10.62 -4.27
C PHE A 62 5.76 12.04 -4.56
N GLY A 63 6.63 12.90 -5.10
CA GLY A 63 6.27 14.23 -5.57
C GLY A 63 5.64 15.12 -4.50
N VAL A 64 6.11 15.03 -3.25
CA VAL A 64 5.51 15.74 -2.12
C VAL A 64 5.66 17.25 -2.30
N ASN A 65 4.53 17.90 -2.62
CA ASN A 65 4.46 19.33 -2.91
C ASN A 65 3.46 20.08 -2.00
N GLY A 66 2.83 19.37 -1.06
CA GLY A 66 1.96 19.91 -0.02
C GLY A 66 1.85 18.91 1.13
N ILE A 67 1.62 19.42 2.34
CA ILE A 67 1.43 18.58 3.54
C ILE A 67 0.15 18.98 4.31
N PRO A 68 -0.50 18.03 5.00
CA PRO A 68 -0.17 16.60 5.03
C PRO A 68 -0.39 15.93 3.67
N GLN A 69 0.49 14.99 3.30
CA GLN A 69 0.26 14.13 2.14
C GLN A 69 0.21 12.69 2.60
N VAL A 70 -0.89 12.00 2.32
CA VAL A 70 -1.09 10.59 2.64
C VAL A 70 -1.03 9.78 1.36
N ASN A 71 -0.16 8.79 1.33
CA ASN A 71 -0.07 7.79 0.28
C ASN A 71 -0.49 6.42 0.85
N LEU A 72 -1.42 5.76 0.16
CA LEU A 72 -1.91 4.44 0.52
C LEU A 72 -1.41 3.39 -0.46
N PHE A 73 -0.84 2.32 0.08
CA PHE A 73 -0.28 1.21 -0.69
C PHE A 73 -0.97 -0.10 -0.34
N ASP A 74 -1.14 -0.98 -1.32
CA ASP A 74 -1.62 -2.35 -1.09
C ASP A 74 -0.51 -3.26 -0.54
N ARG A 75 -0.84 -4.55 -0.32
CA ARG A 75 0.11 -5.57 0.18
C ARG A 75 1.27 -5.85 -0.77
N GLU A 76 1.11 -5.54 -2.05
CA GLU A 76 2.13 -5.67 -3.10
C GLU A 76 2.98 -4.40 -3.21
N SER A 77 2.77 -3.41 -2.33
CA SER A 77 3.41 -2.09 -2.34
C SER A 77 3.10 -1.23 -3.57
N ASN A 78 1.98 -1.49 -4.24
CA ASN A 78 1.47 -0.63 -5.30
C ASN A 78 0.78 0.59 -4.68
N LEU A 79 1.06 1.79 -5.18
CA LEU A 79 0.36 3.00 -4.76
C LEU A 79 -1.08 2.97 -5.30
N LYS A 80 -2.05 3.06 -4.39
CA LYS A 80 -3.49 2.99 -4.70
C LYS A 80 -4.18 4.34 -4.60
N SER A 81 -3.75 5.19 -3.67
CA SER A 81 -4.34 6.52 -3.49
C SER A 81 -3.33 7.49 -2.91
N THR A 82 -3.49 8.76 -3.29
CA THR A 82 -2.77 9.89 -2.70
C THR A 82 -3.77 10.97 -2.33
N PHE A 83 -3.68 11.46 -1.11
CA PHE A 83 -4.43 12.59 -0.59
C PHE A 83 -3.46 13.70 -0.21
N ILE A 84 -3.76 14.93 -0.61
CA ILE A 84 -2.96 16.11 -0.26
C ILE A 84 -3.87 17.10 0.47
N GLY A 85 -3.41 17.56 1.64
CA GLY A 85 -4.17 18.40 2.55
C GLY A 85 -5.09 17.60 3.46
N LYS A 86 -5.90 18.33 4.24
CA LYS A 86 -6.83 17.77 5.22
C LYS A 86 -7.79 16.77 4.58
N GLN A 87 -7.96 15.62 5.23
CA GLN A 87 -8.96 14.62 4.87
C GLN A 87 -9.86 14.36 6.08
N ASP A 88 -11.14 14.10 5.82
CA ASP A 88 -12.05 13.63 6.85
C ASP A 88 -11.76 12.16 7.19
N ASP A 89 -11.87 11.79 8.47
CA ASP A 89 -11.76 10.42 8.98
C ASP A 89 -12.49 9.38 8.11
N SER A 90 -13.73 9.65 7.68
CA SER A 90 -14.52 8.72 6.87
C SER A 90 -13.87 8.41 5.52
N THR A 91 -13.19 9.38 4.92
CA THR A 91 -12.51 9.22 3.64
C THR A 91 -11.33 8.27 3.79
N ILE A 92 -10.50 8.48 4.82
CA ILE A 92 -9.36 7.61 5.10
C ILE A 92 -9.83 6.20 5.46
N ARG A 93 -10.85 6.07 6.31
CA ARG A 93 -11.43 4.76 6.67
C ARG A 93 -11.93 3.99 5.47
N LYS A 94 -12.65 4.65 4.57
CA LYS A 94 -13.16 4.01 3.36
C LYS A 94 -12.02 3.51 2.50
N ALA A 95 -11.01 4.34 2.28
CA ALA A 95 -9.85 3.96 1.47
C ALA A 95 -9.07 2.79 2.08
N LEU A 96 -8.90 2.75 3.40
CA LEU A 96 -8.30 1.62 4.10
C LEU A 96 -9.14 0.33 3.96
N ALA A 97 -10.46 0.42 4.10
CA ALA A 97 -11.36 -0.73 3.94
C ALA A 97 -11.37 -1.26 2.49
N ASP A 98 -11.23 -0.38 1.50
CA ASP A 98 -11.20 -0.79 0.09
C ASP A 98 -9.90 -1.55 -0.24
N LEU A 99 -8.77 -1.21 0.40
CA LEU A 99 -7.51 -1.99 0.29
C LEU A 99 -7.64 -3.41 0.82
N GLU A 100 -8.44 -3.64 1.86
CA GLU A 100 -8.68 -4.97 2.42
C GLU A 100 -9.55 -5.82 1.48
N LYS A 101 -10.58 -5.24 0.85
CA LYS A 101 -11.48 -5.96 -0.07
C LYS A 101 -10.83 -6.36 -1.40
N GLU A 102 -9.89 -5.57 -1.89
CA GLU A 102 -9.09 -5.95 -3.08
C GLU A 102 -8.32 -7.26 -2.84
N VAL A 103 -7.97 -7.57 -1.60
CA VAL A 103 -7.30 -8.83 -1.26
C VAL A 103 -8.28 -10.00 -1.29
N GLU A 104 -9.44 -9.87 -0.64
CA GLU A 104 -10.47 -10.92 -0.60
C GLU A 104 -10.88 -11.34 -2.02
N SER A 105 -11.14 -10.36 -2.88
CA SER A 105 -11.51 -10.61 -4.29
C SER A 105 -10.39 -11.29 -5.10
N LYS A 106 -9.11 -10.94 -4.88
CA LYS A 106 -7.98 -11.60 -5.55
C LYS A 106 -7.75 -13.03 -5.05
N GLU A 107 -7.96 -13.30 -3.76
CA GLU A 107 -7.85 -14.64 -3.17
C GLU A 107 -9.00 -15.56 -3.66
N GLU A 108 -10.23 -15.03 -3.79
CA GLU A 108 -11.38 -15.74 -4.38
C GLU A 108 -11.17 -16.06 -5.87
N ILE A 109 -10.59 -15.13 -6.65
CA ILE A 109 -10.31 -15.37 -8.08
C ILE A 109 -9.21 -16.43 -8.28
N PHE A 110 -8.29 -16.60 -7.31
CA PHE A 110 -7.14 -17.51 -7.47
C PHE A 110 -7.45 -18.98 -7.09
N ASN A 111 -8.54 -19.27 -6.38
CA ASN A 111 -8.96 -20.65 -6.02
C ASN A 111 -10.43 -20.87 -6.43
N PRO A 112 -10.77 -21.65 -7.48
CA PRO A 112 -10.53 -23.11 -7.51
C PRO A 112 -10.24 -23.77 -8.90
N GLU A 113 -9.96 -23.05 -9.99
CA GLU A 113 -9.80 -23.69 -11.32
C GLU A 113 -8.36 -23.88 -11.84
N PHE A 114 -7.33 -23.28 -11.23
CA PHE A 114 -5.94 -23.42 -11.74
C PHE A 114 -5.15 -24.62 -11.20
N SER A 115 -5.69 -25.40 -10.26
CA SER A 115 -4.97 -26.55 -9.68
C SER A 115 -5.07 -27.85 -10.50
N THR A 116 -5.96 -27.92 -11.50
CA THR A 116 -6.09 -29.13 -12.34
C THR A 116 -5.40 -28.96 -13.69
N ILE A 117 -4.07 -28.77 -13.68
CA ILE A 117 -3.27 -29.18 -14.85
C ILE A 117 -3.20 -30.71 -14.81
N LYS A 118 -4.18 -31.36 -15.44
CA LYS A 118 -4.04 -32.76 -15.83
C LYS A 118 -2.85 -32.84 -16.78
N VAL A 119 -1.75 -33.41 -16.30
CA VAL A 119 -0.66 -33.92 -17.14
C VAL A 119 -1.27 -34.99 -18.05
N ASN A 120 -1.75 -34.58 -19.22
CA ASN A 120 -2.15 -35.53 -20.25
C ASN A 120 -0.89 -35.91 -21.02
N LYS A 121 -0.28 -37.02 -20.59
CA LYS A 121 0.62 -37.82 -21.43
C LYS A 121 -0.15 -38.14 -22.72
N ASN A 122 0.33 -37.60 -23.84
CA ASN A 122 0.36 -38.21 -25.16
C ASN A 122 0.74 -37.13 -26.18
N ASN A 123 2.04 -36.94 -26.39
CA ASN A 123 2.53 -36.45 -27.67
C ASN A 123 3.95 -36.99 -27.86
N GLU A 124 4.08 -38.03 -28.68
CA GLU A 124 5.34 -38.40 -29.29
C GLU A 124 5.73 -37.26 -30.24
N ILE A 125 6.68 -36.42 -29.82
CA ILE A 125 7.31 -35.43 -30.70
C ILE A 125 8.65 -36.01 -31.14
N ASN A 126 8.70 -36.42 -32.40
CA ASN A 126 9.88 -36.95 -33.06
C ASN A 126 10.87 -35.80 -33.37
N PRO A 127 12.12 -35.82 -32.89
CA PRO A 127 12.98 -34.63 -32.86
C PRO A 127 13.80 -34.36 -34.14
N ARG A 128 13.40 -34.81 -35.34
CA ARG A 128 14.16 -34.55 -36.57
C ARG A 128 13.29 -34.27 -37.80
N SER A 129 12.97 -32.99 -38.00
CA SER A 129 12.67 -32.46 -39.34
C SER A 129 13.37 -31.11 -39.48
N HIS A 130 14.44 -31.11 -40.26
CA HIS A 130 15.06 -29.89 -40.78
C HIS A 130 14.39 -29.55 -42.11
N GLY A 131 14.07 -28.27 -42.29
CA GLY A 131 13.90 -27.60 -43.57
C GLY A 131 14.81 -26.39 -43.59
#